data_AF-A0A022RWP1-F1
#
_entry.id   AF-A0A022RWP1-F1
#
_cell.length_a   1.000
_cell.length_b   1.000
_cell.length_c   1.000
_cell.angle_alpha   90.00
_cell.angle_beta   90.00
_cell.angle_gamma   90.00
#
_symmetry.space_group_name_H-M   'P 1'
#
loop_
_entity.id
_entity.type
_entity.pdbx_description
1 polymer ?
#
loop_
_entity_poly.entity_id
_entity_poly.type
_entity_poly.pdbx_seq_one_letter_code
_entity_poly.pdbx_strand_id
1 'polypeptide(L)'
;MTEQRSGRRLKSSQIDDRLSDLPDSVLSHILSFLSTQESVATTILGRRWRYLWSYVPNLDFDCVNQEIIYRVLLQHKLRSLTAFRLHYATRCSAYQLETWITFAAARNVRKLDLCLKDHVSSRRIALPRCLFTCETLVDLSLDSCGVVPSSGAVRLPRLKKLDLWYLDYETHESLPRLISGCPVLEELSIIFYGDIVYCNVSSPTIKKFLLKFTSEYCGGPDRLEINTPALEYIEINDYFLNIKIKCGVLTSLFEANITLQNDGQLCFQSLRKCLDSLCNVKYLTLDLSRCVEIIDSVPSPWTTSFRNLTQLELIADCCFLPKFLEIADNLEILIFTEQRYDEEEIEGWKETPQRKVPRCLSSHLRIIKLLDIKGNKHDFEFIRYLLRNAQVLEMMEIAYAEALTLEEKVNILEKISRFQRGSNKCEVAFVDVKVT
;
A
#
# COMPACT_ATOMS: atom_id res chain seq x y z
N MET A 1 -68.26 32.80 31.58
CA MET A 1 -67.09 32.01 31.99
C MET A 1 -66.50 31.43 30.71
N THR A 2 -65.60 32.17 30.08
CA THR A 2 -64.95 31.82 28.80
C THR A 2 -63.57 32.48 28.81
N GLU A 3 -62.55 31.69 29.18
CA GLU A 3 -61.15 32.11 29.13
C GLU A 3 -60.63 32.12 27.69
N GLN A 4 -60.29 33.30 27.18
CA GLN A 4 -59.40 33.46 26.03
C GLN A 4 -57.95 33.24 26.47
N ARG A 5 -57.37 32.10 26.11
CA ARG A 5 -55.91 31.90 26.20
C ARG A 5 -55.23 32.58 25.01
N SER A 6 -54.69 33.76 25.27
CA SER A 6 -53.72 34.45 24.41
C SER A 6 -52.41 33.66 24.35
N GLY A 7 -52.16 33.00 23.22
CA GLY A 7 -50.87 32.38 22.92
C GLY A 7 -49.89 33.43 22.37
N ARG A 8 -49.01 33.96 23.23
CA ARG A 8 -47.86 34.79 22.86
C ARG A 8 -46.92 34.01 21.92
N ARG A 9 -46.79 34.44 20.67
CA ARG A 9 -45.71 34.03 19.76
C ARG A 9 -44.39 34.60 20.30
N LEU A 10 -43.55 33.74 20.87
CA LEU A 10 -42.15 34.05 21.16
C LEU A 10 -41.43 34.28 19.82
N LYS A 11 -40.97 35.51 19.59
CA LYS A 11 -40.03 35.83 18.51
C LYS A 11 -38.72 35.13 18.84
N SER A 12 -38.43 34.01 18.17
CA SER A 12 -37.09 33.44 18.17
C SER A 12 -36.14 34.43 17.51
N SER A 13 -35.04 34.74 18.17
CA SER A 13 -33.87 35.38 17.57
C SER A 13 -33.59 34.76 16.20
N GLN A 14 -33.62 35.56 15.14
CA GLN A 14 -33.14 35.16 13.82
C GLN A 14 -31.66 34.77 13.96
N ILE A 15 -31.39 33.48 14.13
CA ILE A 15 -30.14 32.92 13.67
C ILE A 15 -30.24 33.06 12.15
N ASP A 16 -29.53 34.03 11.58
CA ASP A 16 -29.49 34.21 10.14
C ASP A 16 -29.09 32.87 9.52
N ASP A 17 -29.98 32.29 8.71
CA ASP A 17 -29.73 31.05 7.99
C ASP A 17 -28.82 31.36 6.80
N ARG A 18 -27.54 31.53 7.12
CA ARG A 18 -26.48 31.83 6.16
C ARG A 18 -26.28 30.72 5.13
N LEU A 19 -26.76 29.51 5.40
CA LEU A 19 -26.69 28.38 4.48
C LEU A 19 -27.74 28.55 3.36
N SER A 20 -28.93 29.03 3.72
CA SER A 20 -29.98 29.37 2.75
C SER A 20 -29.65 30.58 1.88
N ASP A 21 -28.62 31.38 2.20
CA ASP A 21 -28.17 32.50 1.37
C ASP A 21 -27.15 32.10 0.29
N LEU A 22 -26.54 30.92 0.38
CA LEU A 22 -25.53 30.47 -0.57
C LEU A 22 -26.15 30.15 -1.94
N PRO A 23 -25.45 30.37 -3.07
CA PRO A 23 -25.92 29.93 -4.39
C PRO A 23 -26.06 28.41 -4.50
N ASP A 24 -26.96 27.93 -5.37
CA ASP A 24 -27.21 26.49 -5.58
C ASP A 24 -25.94 25.73 -5.97
N SER A 25 -25.03 26.35 -6.73
CA SER A 25 -23.75 25.75 -7.10
C SER A 25 -22.85 25.46 -5.88
N VAL A 26 -22.85 26.35 -4.89
CA VAL A 26 -22.10 26.18 -3.64
C VAL A 26 -22.77 25.10 -2.79
N LEU A 27 -24.10 25.10 -2.72
CA LEU A 27 -24.84 24.05 -2.01
C LEU A 27 -24.61 22.68 -2.64
N SER A 28 -24.68 22.55 -3.97
CA SER A 28 -24.35 21.30 -4.68
C SER A 28 -22.89 20.88 -4.48
N HIS A 29 -21.96 21.83 -4.34
CA HIS A 29 -20.58 21.53 -3.99
C HIS A 29 -20.45 21.01 -2.55
N ILE A 30 -21.13 21.64 -1.58
CA ILE A 30 -21.18 21.14 -0.19
C ILE A 30 -21.75 19.72 -0.15
N LEU A 31 -22.87 19.48 -0.85
CA LEU A 31 -23.49 18.16 -0.96
C LEU A 31 -22.58 17.14 -1.66
N SER A 32 -21.59 17.56 -2.46
CA SER A 32 -20.65 16.66 -3.13
C SER A 32 -19.63 16.00 -2.21
N PHE A 33 -19.53 16.47 -0.96
CA PHE A 33 -18.74 15.85 0.11
C PHE A 33 -19.54 14.82 0.91
N LEU A 34 -20.85 14.72 0.69
CA LEU A 34 -21.72 13.76 1.37
C LEU A 34 -21.91 12.51 0.50
N SER A 35 -22.29 11.39 1.13
CA SER A 35 -22.81 10.25 0.38
C SER A 35 -24.08 10.64 -0.39
N THR A 36 -24.43 9.85 -1.41
CA THR A 36 -25.66 10.11 -2.16
C THR A 36 -26.90 10.05 -1.25
N GLN A 37 -26.91 9.14 -0.29
CA GLN A 37 -28.03 8.97 0.64
C GLN A 37 -28.20 10.20 1.54
N GLU A 38 -27.12 10.71 2.11
CA GLU A 38 -27.13 11.93 2.94
C GLU A 38 -27.51 13.16 2.12
N SER A 39 -26.97 13.26 0.89
CA SER A 39 -27.33 14.32 -0.05
C SER A 39 -28.84 14.32 -0.36
N VAL A 40 -29.42 13.15 -0.60
CA VAL A 40 -30.89 12.99 -0.78
C VAL A 40 -31.64 13.26 0.53
N ALA A 41 -31.09 12.92 1.70
CA ALA A 41 -31.73 13.21 2.99
C ALA A 41 -31.90 14.71 3.23
N THR A 42 -31.02 15.57 2.69
CA THR A 42 -31.16 17.03 2.79
C THR A 42 -32.43 17.59 2.14
N THR A 43 -33.15 16.80 1.36
CA THR A 43 -34.44 17.21 0.76
C THR A 43 -35.51 17.58 1.79
N ILE A 44 -35.38 17.12 3.04
CA ILE A 44 -36.27 17.47 4.15
C ILE A 44 -36.06 18.92 4.65
N LEU A 45 -34.91 19.53 4.34
CA LEU A 45 -34.55 20.88 4.79
C LEU A 45 -35.36 21.98 4.12
N GLY A 46 -36.02 21.70 2.99
CA GLY A 46 -36.97 22.61 2.38
C GLY A 46 -37.13 22.47 0.87
N ARG A 47 -37.96 23.33 0.28
CA ARG A 47 -38.28 23.30 -1.15
C ARG A 47 -37.04 23.49 -2.04
N ARG A 48 -36.10 24.35 -1.62
CA ARG A 48 -34.86 24.62 -2.35
C ARG A 48 -33.97 23.38 -2.42
N TRP A 49 -33.81 22.68 -1.30
CA TRP A 49 -32.96 21.49 -1.16
C TRP A 49 -33.51 20.26 -1.88
N ARG A 50 -34.84 20.21 -2.12
CA ARG A 50 -35.54 19.06 -2.70
C ARG A 50 -34.92 18.47 -3.98
N TYR A 51 -34.27 19.30 -4.79
CA TYR A 51 -33.72 18.86 -6.09
C TYR A 51 -32.21 19.09 -6.24
N LEU A 52 -31.52 19.67 -5.25
CA LEU A 52 -30.09 20.02 -5.36
C LEU A 52 -29.20 18.78 -5.54
N TRP A 53 -29.54 17.69 -4.86
CA TRP A 53 -28.84 16.41 -4.96
C TRP A 53 -28.78 15.88 -6.42
N SER A 54 -29.79 16.18 -7.24
CA SER A 54 -29.85 15.72 -8.65
C SER A 54 -28.80 16.38 -9.56
N TYR A 55 -28.14 17.44 -9.07
CA TYR A 55 -27.06 18.17 -9.75
C TYR A 55 -25.70 17.96 -9.08
N VAL A 56 -25.60 17.05 -8.11
CA VAL A 56 -24.33 16.77 -7.43
C VAL A 56 -23.42 15.97 -8.37
N PRO A 57 -22.14 16.35 -8.51
CA PRO A 57 -21.20 15.73 -9.44
C PRO A 57 -20.66 14.38 -8.97
N ASN A 58 -20.82 14.06 -7.68
CA ASN A 58 -20.36 12.81 -7.07
C ASN A 58 -21.57 11.95 -6.71
N LEU A 59 -21.61 10.74 -7.23
CA LEU A 59 -22.54 9.71 -6.78
C LEU A 59 -21.75 8.68 -5.99
N ASP A 60 -22.04 8.61 -4.70
CA ASP A 60 -21.40 7.71 -3.76
C ASP A 60 -22.47 6.82 -3.09
N PHE A 61 -22.38 5.52 -3.35
CA PHE A 61 -23.33 4.51 -2.88
C PHE A 61 -22.60 3.51 -1.99
N ASP A 62 -22.81 3.59 -0.68
CA ASP A 62 -22.30 2.62 0.29
C ASP A 62 -23.44 1.79 0.91
N CYS A 63 -23.33 0.47 0.85
CA CYS A 63 -24.28 -0.49 1.43
C CYS A 63 -25.74 -0.24 0.99
N VAL A 64 -25.93 0.26 -0.23
CA VAL A 64 -27.23 0.64 -0.78
C VAL A 64 -27.87 -0.53 -1.54
N ASN A 65 -29.21 -0.65 -1.46
CA ASN A 65 -29.94 -1.58 -2.31
C ASN A 65 -30.08 -1.08 -3.76
N GLN A 66 -30.35 -2.00 -4.67
CA GLN A 66 -30.42 -1.73 -6.11
C GLN A 66 -31.54 -0.76 -6.52
N GLU A 67 -32.67 -0.81 -5.83
CA GLU A 67 -33.84 0.02 -6.13
C GLU A 67 -33.54 1.50 -5.88
N ILE A 68 -32.82 1.82 -4.80
CA ILE A 68 -32.40 3.19 -4.50
C ILE A 68 -31.41 3.68 -5.56
N ILE A 69 -30.42 2.85 -5.93
CA ILE A 69 -29.45 3.20 -6.98
C ILE A 69 -30.22 3.55 -8.25
N TYR A 70 -31.09 2.65 -8.73
CA TYR A 70 -31.89 2.86 -9.93
C TYR A 70 -32.70 4.16 -9.90
N ARG A 71 -33.38 4.45 -8.78
CA ARG A 71 -34.15 5.70 -8.60
C ARG A 71 -33.27 6.94 -8.67
N VAL A 72 -32.10 6.91 -8.04
CA VAL A 72 -31.14 8.02 -8.10
C VAL A 72 -30.67 8.21 -9.53
N LEU A 73 -30.29 7.15 -10.23
CA LEU A 73 -29.80 7.24 -11.62
C LEU A 73 -30.87 7.86 -12.53
N LEU A 74 -32.13 7.43 -12.42
CA LEU A 74 -33.24 7.97 -13.21
C LEU A 74 -33.48 9.47 -12.98
N GLN A 75 -33.28 9.94 -11.75
CA GLN A 75 -33.60 11.31 -11.35
C GLN A 75 -32.40 12.26 -11.45
N HIS A 76 -31.19 11.74 -11.61
CA HIS A 76 -29.96 12.53 -11.69
C HIS A 76 -29.85 13.27 -13.03
N LYS A 77 -29.69 14.59 -12.95
CA LYS A 77 -29.81 15.53 -14.07
C LYS A 77 -28.47 16.04 -14.58
N LEU A 78 -27.39 15.90 -13.80
CA LEU A 78 -26.09 16.43 -14.22
C LEU A 78 -25.53 15.62 -15.39
N ARG A 79 -25.04 16.32 -16.41
CA ARG A 79 -24.53 15.70 -17.65
C ARG A 79 -23.12 15.12 -17.52
N SER A 80 -22.36 15.56 -16.53
CA SER A 80 -20.99 15.08 -16.30
C SER A 80 -20.78 14.72 -14.84
N LEU A 81 -20.31 13.50 -14.59
CA LEU A 81 -19.96 13.03 -13.26
C LEU A 81 -18.47 13.22 -12.99
N THR A 82 -18.14 13.70 -11.80
CA THR A 82 -16.75 13.71 -11.33
C THR A 82 -16.38 12.36 -10.74
N ALA A 83 -17.23 11.80 -9.89
CA ALA A 83 -17.02 10.48 -9.29
C ALA A 83 -18.30 9.64 -9.29
N PHE A 84 -18.15 8.35 -9.54
CA PHE A 84 -19.16 7.33 -9.31
C PHE A 84 -18.54 6.22 -8.45
N ARG A 85 -19.02 6.08 -7.22
CA ARG A 85 -18.56 5.07 -6.27
C ARG A 85 -19.69 4.13 -5.92
N LEU A 86 -19.38 2.85 -5.97
CA LEU A 86 -20.31 1.79 -5.60
C LEU A 86 -19.58 0.83 -4.67
N HIS A 87 -19.80 0.99 -3.38
CA HIS A 87 -19.21 0.17 -2.34
C HIS A 87 -20.27 -0.71 -1.69
N TYR A 88 -19.92 -1.99 -1.59
CA TYR A 88 -20.69 -2.97 -0.84
C TYR A 88 -22.17 -3.08 -1.24
N ALA A 89 -22.47 -2.81 -2.52
CA ALA A 89 -23.81 -2.98 -3.07
C ALA A 89 -24.29 -4.42 -2.91
N THR A 90 -25.56 -4.59 -2.52
CA THR A 90 -26.19 -5.91 -2.38
C THR A 90 -26.19 -6.67 -3.72
N ARG A 91 -25.88 -7.98 -3.70
CA ARG A 91 -25.91 -8.96 -4.83
C ARG A 91 -26.45 -8.42 -6.17
N CYS A 92 -25.63 -7.76 -6.97
CA CYS A 92 -26.03 -7.23 -8.28
C CYS A 92 -25.85 -8.25 -9.42
N SER A 93 -26.77 -8.27 -10.37
CA SER A 93 -26.62 -9.05 -11.60
C SER A 93 -25.66 -8.35 -12.58
N ALA A 94 -25.12 -9.12 -13.54
CA ALA A 94 -24.27 -8.57 -14.61
C ALA A 94 -24.96 -7.42 -15.37
N TYR A 95 -26.26 -7.56 -15.65
CA TYR A 95 -27.06 -6.55 -16.32
C TYR A 95 -27.19 -5.25 -15.51
N GLN A 96 -27.32 -5.36 -14.18
CA GLN A 96 -27.40 -4.18 -13.31
C GLN A 96 -26.08 -3.44 -13.27
N LEU A 97 -24.98 -4.17 -13.10
CA LEU A 97 -23.64 -3.60 -13.13
C LEU A 97 -23.37 -2.91 -14.49
N GLU A 98 -23.74 -3.56 -15.59
CA GLU A 98 -23.67 -2.98 -16.93
C GLU A 98 -24.48 -1.69 -17.06
N THR A 99 -25.71 -1.67 -16.54
CA THR A 99 -26.57 -0.49 -16.53
C THR A 99 -25.92 0.68 -15.77
N TRP A 100 -25.38 0.42 -14.58
CA TRP A 100 -24.78 1.44 -13.72
C TRP A 100 -23.47 1.99 -14.31
N ILE A 101 -22.61 1.12 -14.83
CA ILE A 101 -21.35 1.53 -15.47
C ILE A 101 -21.64 2.29 -16.77
N THR A 102 -22.59 1.81 -17.58
CA THR A 102 -22.99 2.51 -18.81
C THR A 102 -23.56 3.89 -18.51
N PHE A 103 -24.35 4.01 -17.44
CA PHE A 103 -24.84 5.30 -16.96
C PHE A 103 -23.70 6.27 -16.62
N ALA A 104 -22.68 5.78 -15.89
CA ALA A 104 -21.53 6.59 -15.48
C ALA A 104 -20.68 7.00 -16.69
N ALA A 105 -20.39 6.05 -17.59
CA ALA A 105 -19.64 6.28 -18.82
C ALA A 105 -20.35 7.29 -19.74
N ALA A 106 -21.68 7.16 -19.91
CA ALA A 106 -22.48 8.10 -20.69
C ALA A 106 -22.49 9.53 -20.11
N ARG A 107 -22.13 9.68 -18.82
CA ARG A 107 -21.93 10.96 -18.13
C ARG A 107 -20.46 11.33 -17.98
N ASN A 108 -19.57 10.83 -18.83
CA ASN A 108 -18.18 11.28 -18.89
C ASN A 108 -17.49 11.23 -17.52
N VAL A 109 -17.73 10.15 -16.77
CA VAL A 109 -17.17 9.96 -15.43
C VAL A 109 -15.65 10.07 -15.46
N ARG A 110 -15.08 10.74 -14.45
CA ARG A 110 -13.62 10.89 -14.30
C ARG A 110 -13.03 9.90 -13.30
N LYS A 111 -13.76 9.60 -12.23
CA LYS A 111 -13.38 8.63 -11.22
C LYS A 111 -14.44 7.55 -11.09
N LEU A 112 -14.06 6.30 -11.29
CA LEU A 112 -14.94 5.16 -11.07
C LEU A 112 -14.33 4.24 -10.02
N ASP A 113 -15.09 3.94 -8.98
CA ASP A 113 -14.65 3.10 -7.87
C ASP A 113 -15.71 2.06 -7.56
N LEU A 114 -15.39 0.79 -7.75
CA LEU A 114 -16.32 -0.33 -7.62
C LEU A 114 -15.75 -1.34 -6.62
N CYS A 115 -16.43 -1.56 -5.50
CA CYS A 115 -16.12 -2.59 -4.52
C CYS A 115 -17.35 -3.46 -4.26
N LEU A 116 -17.32 -4.74 -4.66
CA LEU A 116 -18.47 -5.65 -4.54
C LEU A 116 -18.22 -6.73 -3.47
N LYS A 117 -19.12 -6.86 -2.48
CA LYS A 117 -18.97 -7.78 -1.30
C LYS A 117 -18.92 -9.28 -1.62
N ASP A 118 -19.36 -9.72 -2.80
CA ASP A 118 -19.63 -11.14 -3.05
C ASP A 118 -18.55 -11.78 -3.91
N HIS A 119 -17.47 -12.25 -3.28
CA HIS A 119 -16.37 -12.96 -3.94
C HIS A 119 -16.80 -14.23 -4.71
N VAL A 120 -18.01 -14.79 -4.49
CA VAL A 120 -18.41 -16.06 -5.11
C VAL A 120 -19.32 -15.84 -6.32
N SER A 121 -20.20 -14.83 -6.29
CA SER A 121 -21.07 -14.52 -7.43
C SER A 121 -20.50 -13.48 -8.39
N SER A 122 -19.64 -12.56 -7.92
CA SER A 122 -19.07 -11.49 -8.77
C SER A 122 -18.00 -12.00 -9.72
N ARG A 123 -17.24 -13.05 -9.36
CA ARG A 123 -16.15 -13.66 -10.17
C ARG A 123 -16.56 -14.19 -11.55
N ARG A 124 -17.86 -14.27 -11.83
CA ARG A 124 -18.38 -14.68 -13.16
C ARG A 124 -18.97 -13.53 -13.98
N ILE A 125 -18.94 -12.31 -13.47
CA ILE A 125 -19.48 -11.15 -14.17
C ILE A 125 -18.39 -10.56 -15.05
N ALA A 126 -18.57 -10.59 -16.36
CA ALA A 126 -17.69 -9.87 -17.28
C ALA A 126 -17.88 -8.36 -17.09
N LEU A 127 -16.77 -7.63 -16.93
CA LEU A 127 -16.84 -6.17 -16.84
C LEU A 127 -17.29 -5.55 -18.17
N PRO A 128 -18.18 -4.55 -18.17
CA PRO A 128 -18.70 -3.94 -19.40
C PRO A 128 -17.60 -3.31 -20.25
N ARG A 129 -17.68 -3.48 -21.58
CA ARG A 129 -16.67 -2.95 -22.51
C ARG A 129 -16.55 -1.42 -22.49
N CYS A 130 -17.65 -0.72 -22.22
CA CYS A 130 -17.67 0.75 -22.13
C CYS A 130 -16.77 1.29 -21.00
N LEU A 131 -16.49 0.46 -19.99
CA LEU A 131 -15.54 0.77 -18.93
C LEU A 131 -14.13 1.02 -19.50
N PHE A 132 -13.69 0.12 -20.39
CA PHE A 132 -12.33 0.11 -20.94
C PHE A 132 -12.13 1.05 -22.13
N THR A 133 -13.19 1.73 -22.59
CA THR A 133 -13.15 2.70 -23.69
C THR A 133 -13.58 4.10 -23.25
N CYS A 134 -13.77 4.33 -21.95
CA CYS A 134 -14.20 5.63 -21.43
C CYS A 134 -13.02 6.62 -21.42
N GLU A 135 -12.98 7.52 -22.41
CA GLU A 135 -11.86 8.45 -22.62
C GLU A 135 -11.70 9.51 -21.52
N THR A 136 -12.71 9.69 -20.66
CA THR A 136 -12.72 10.68 -19.59
C THR A 136 -12.20 10.17 -18.26
N LEU A 137 -12.05 8.84 -18.11
CA LEU A 137 -11.55 8.23 -16.89
C LEU A 137 -10.10 8.66 -16.62
N VAL A 138 -9.87 9.06 -15.38
CA VAL A 138 -8.58 9.47 -14.82
C VAL A 138 -8.16 8.52 -13.69
N ASP A 139 -9.13 7.97 -12.97
CA ASP A 139 -8.95 7.15 -11.78
C ASP A 139 -9.95 5.99 -11.83
N LEU A 140 -9.44 4.75 -11.85
CA LEU A 140 -10.25 3.54 -11.93
C LEU A 140 -9.84 2.58 -10.81
N SER A 141 -10.77 2.30 -9.90
CA SER A 141 -10.63 1.32 -8.84
C SER A 141 -11.65 0.20 -9.03
N LEU A 142 -11.14 -1.03 -9.08
CA LEU A 142 -11.91 -2.25 -9.30
C LEU A 142 -11.54 -3.25 -8.21
N ASP A 143 -12.42 -3.43 -7.24
CA ASP A 143 -12.28 -4.35 -6.12
C ASP A 143 -13.37 -5.42 -6.17
N SER A 144 -12.92 -6.68 -6.22
CA SER A 144 -13.78 -7.86 -6.13
C SER A 144 -14.91 -7.85 -7.17
N CYS A 145 -14.68 -7.21 -8.32
CA CYS A 145 -15.68 -6.91 -9.32
C CYS A 145 -15.33 -7.54 -10.68
N GLY A 146 -15.74 -8.79 -10.85
CA GLY A 146 -15.78 -9.42 -12.16
C GLY A 146 -14.45 -9.86 -12.73
N VAL A 147 -14.51 -10.20 -14.02
CA VAL A 147 -13.38 -10.71 -14.81
C VAL A 147 -12.90 -9.63 -15.78
N VAL A 148 -11.58 -9.38 -15.79
CA VAL A 148 -10.93 -8.53 -16.80
C VAL A 148 -10.91 -9.28 -18.14
N PRO A 149 -11.54 -8.74 -19.20
CA PRO A 149 -11.67 -9.44 -20.47
C PRO A 149 -10.34 -9.50 -21.23
N SER A 150 -10.11 -10.62 -21.90
CA SER A 150 -8.96 -10.88 -22.79
C SER A 150 -9.20 -10.43 -24.23
N SER A 151 -10.37 -9.90 -24.55
CA SER A 151 -10.78 -9.46 -25.90
C SER A 151 -11.51 -8.12 -25.87
N GLY A 152 -11.31 -7.31 -26.90
CA GLY A 152 -11.86 -5.95 -27.00
C GLY A 152 -10.79 -4.86 -27.00
N ALA A 153 -11.17 -3.67 -27.48
CA ALA A 153 -10.30 -2.51 -27.51
C ALA A 153 -10.25 -1.87 -26.12
N VAL A 154 -9.04 -1.63 -25.61
CA VAL A 154 -8.80 -0.83 -24.40
C VAL A 154 -8.24 0.52 -24.83
N ARG A 155 -8.93 1.61 -24.48
CA ARG A 155 -8.56 2.99 -24.80
C ARG A 155 -8.92 3.89 -23.64
N LEU A 156 -7.95 4.11 -22.75
CA LEU A 156 -8.08 4.94 -21.55
C LEU A 156 -7.02 6.05 -21.57
N PRO A 157 -7.11 7.02 -22.51
CA PRO A 157 -6.06 8.00 -22.80
C PRO A 157 -5.74 8.97 -21.66
N ARG A 158 -6.59 9.08 -20.63
CA ARG A 158 -6.43 10.00 -19.51
C ARG A 158 -6.22 9.31 -18.17
N LEU A 159 -6.20 7.98 -18.15
CA LEU A 159 -6.12 7.20 -16.92
C LEU A 159 -4.72 7.32 -16.31
N LYS A 160 -4.66 7.88 -15.11
CA LYS A 160 -3.44 8.10 -14.34
C LYS A 160 -3.29 7.10 -13.19
N LYS A 161 -4.40 6.62 -12.64
CA LYS A 161 -4.42 5.67 -11.53
C LYS A 161 -5.31 4.47 -11.85
N LEU A 162 -4.79 3.28 -11.60
CA LEU A 162 -5.48 2.01 -11.81
C LEU A 162 -5.26 1.10 -10.60
N ASP A 163 -6.34 0.80 -9.89
CA ASP A 163 -6.35 -0.13 -8.77
C ASP A 163 -7.16 -1.39 -9.14
N LEU A 164 -6.52 -2.56 -9.07
CA LEU A 164 -7.08 -3.86 -9.45
C LEU A 164 -6.97 -4.83 -8.27
N TRP A 165 -8.03 -4.96 -7.48
CA TRP A 165 -8.02 -5.75 -6.25
C TRP A 165 -8.95 -6.94 -6.37
N TYR A 166 -8.41 -8.13 -6.10
CA TYR A 166 -9.18 -9.39 -6.04
C TYR A 166 -9.99 -9.68 -7.31
N LEU A 167 -9.45 -9.30 -8.47
CA LEU A 167 -10.06 -9.55 -9.79
C LEU A 167 -9.59 -10.87 -10.38
N ASP A 168 -10.46 -11.47 -11.20
CA ASP A 168 -10.10 -12.57 -12.09
C ASP A 168 -9.68 -12.05 -13.47
N TYR A 169 -8.80 -12.78 -14.15
CA TYR A 169 -8.31 -12.44 -15.48
C TYR A 169 -8.65 -13.58 -16.43
N GLU A 170 -9.27 -13.27 -17.58
CA GLU A 170 -9.70 -14.30 -18.53
C GLU A 170 -8.50 -15.05 -19.13
N THR A 171 -7.39 -14.34 -19.39
CA THR A 171 -6.12 -14.89 -19.84
C THR A 171 -4.93 -14.07 -19.33
N HIS A 172 -3.71 -14.61 -19.43
CA HIS A 172 -2.46 -13.91 -19.09
C HIS A 172 -2.21 -12.63 -19.91
N GLU A 173 -2.85 -12.49 -21.07
CA GLU A 173 -2.75 -11.30 -21.94
C GLU A 173 -3.70 -10.16 -21.51
N SER A 174 -4.62 -10.42 -20.58
CA SER A 174 -5.65 -9.46 -20.18
C SER A 174 -5.04 -8.23 -19.47
N LEU A 175 -4.12 -8.46 -18.54
CA LEU A 175 -3.43 -7.39 -17.81
C LEU A 175 -2.47 -6.57 -18.70
N PRO A 176 -1.55 -7.18 -19.48
CA PRO A 176 -0.69 -6.44 -20.41
C PRO A 176 -1.50 -5.59 -21.40
N ARG A 177 -2.63 -6.12 -21.90
CA ARG A 177 -3.51 -5.37 -22.79
C ARG A 177 -4.17 -4.18 -22.10
N LEU A 178 -4.66 -4.37 -20.87
CA LEU A 178 -5.24 -3.28 -20.09
C LEU A 178 -4.23 -2.15 -19.88
N ILE A 179 -3.00 -2.49 -19.48
CA ILE A 179 -1.92 -1.52 -19.26
C ILE A 179 -1.54 -0.80 -20.56
N SER A 180 -1.37 -1.52 -21.67
CA SER A 180 -1.02 -0.91 -22.97
C SER A 180 -2.09 0.03 -23.53
N GLY A 181 -3.36 -0.13 -23.12
CA GLY A 181 -4.45 0.80 -23.42
C GLY A 181 -4.45 2.09 -22.59
N CYS A 182 -3.56 2.21 -21.60
CA CYS A 182 -3.47 3.33 -20.66
C CYS A 182 -2.13 4.10 -20.84
N PRO A 183 -1.99 4.95 -21.87
CA PRO A 183 -0.71 5.54 -22.24
C PRO A 183 -0.13 6.54 -21.21
N VAL A 184 -0.93 7.06 -20.29
CA VAL A 184 -0.54 8.07 -19.29
C VAL A 184 -0.63 7.57 -17.84
N LEU A 185 -0.63 6.24 -17.66
CA LEU A 185 -0.76 5.61 -16.35
C LEU A 185 0.45 5.90 -15.46
N GLU A 186 0.24 6.54 -14.31
CA GLU A 186 1.30 6.93 -13.36
C GLU A 186 1.33 6.00 -12.12
N GLU A 187 0.16 5.52 -11.67
CA GLU A 187 0.02 4.69 -10.47
C GLU A 187 -0.74 3.39 -10.79
N LEU A 188 -0.17 2.25 -10.43
CA LEU A 188 -0.76 0.93 -10.60
C LEU A 188 -0.71 0.15 -9.29
N SER A 189 -1.88 -0.27 -8.78
CA SER A 189 -2.00 -1.17 -7.63
C SER A 189 -2.68 -2.46 -8.05
N ILE A 190 -2.08 -3.59 -7.69
CA ILE A 190 -2.64 -4.91 -7.96
C ILE A 190 -2.60 -5.73 -6.67
N ILE A 191 -3.75 -6.27 -6.27
CA ILE A 191 -3.88 -7.14 -5.11
C ILE A 191 -4.54 -8.45 -5.54
N PHE A 192 -3.90 -9.58 -5.25
CA PHE A 192 -4.35 -10.90 -5.70
C PHE A 192 -4.84 -11.78 -4.54
N TYR A 193 -5.93 -12.53 -4.80
CA TYR A 193 -6.52 -13.49 -3.87
C TYR A 193 -6.17 -14.97 -4.19
N GLY A 194 -5.55 -15.27 -5.34
CA GLY A 194 -5.35 -16.67 -5.77
C GLY A 194 -4.37 -16.88 -6.92
N ASP A 195 -4.39 -18.09 -7.47
CA ASP A 195 -3.43 -18.59 -8.46
C ASP A 195 -3.52 -17.80 -9.79
N ILE A 196 -2.55 -16.93 -10.03
CA ILE A 196 -2.33 -16.35 -11.35
C ILE A 196 -0.99 -16.84 -11.79
N VAL A 197 -0.89 -17.52 -12.93
CA VAL A 197 0.36 -18.15 -13.38
C VAL A 197 1.39 -17.12 -13.86
N TYR A 198 0.97 -15.92 -14.29
CA TYR A 198 1.87 -14.93 -14.91
C TYR A 198 1.37 -13.49 -14.77
N CYS A 199 2.27 -12.59 -14.35
CA CYS A 199 2.01 -11.15 -14.26
C CYS A 199 3.12 -10.39 -15.02
N ASN A 200 2.74 -9.66 -16.06
CA ASN A 200 3.67 -8.83 -16.84
C ASN A 200 3.18 -7.38 -16.86
N VAL A 201 4.00 -6.51 -16.29
CA VAL A 201 3.75 -5.08 -16.19
C VAL A 201 4.80 -4.35 -17.02
N SER A 202 4.39 -3.80 -18.15
CA SER A 202 5.26 -3.05 -19.05
C SER A 202 4.61 -1.72 -19.39
N SER A 203 5.23 -0.62 -18.98
CA SER A 203 4.75 0.73 -19.28
C SER A 203 5.88 1.76 -19.10
N PRO A 204 6.06 2.70 -20.04
CA PRO A 204 7.04 3.76 -19.90
C PRO A 204 6.61 4.88 -18.94
N THR A 205 5.36 4.89 -18.45
CA THR A 205 4.79 6.01 -17.68
C THR A 205 4.54 5.72 -16.21
N ILE A 206 4.49 4.46 -15.80
CA ILE A 206 4.22 4.07 -14.41
C ILE A 206 5.37 4.53 -13.52
N LYS A 207 5.03 5.33 -12.50
CA LYS A 207 5.93 5.86 -11.47
C LYS A 207 5.79 5.13 -10.14
N LYS A 208 4.58 4.68 -9.80
CA LYS A 208 4.34 3.92 -8.58
C LYS A 208 3.69 2.59 -8.91
N PHE A 209 4.28 1.52 -8.40
CA PHE A 209 3.74 0.18 -8.55
C PHE A 209 3.59 -0.51 -7.20
N LEU A 210 2.38 -0.97 -6.92
CA LEU A 210 2.06 -1.73 -5.72
C LEU A 210 1.54 -3.12 -6.11
N LEU A 211 2.13 -4.16 -5.53
CA LEU A 211 1.74 -5.55 -5.73
C LEU A 211 1.60 -6.25 -4.38
N LYS A 212 0.42 -6.78 -4.06
CA LYS A 212 0.19 -7.59 -2.84
C LYS A 212 -0.48 -8.92 -3.16
N PHE A 213 -0.13 -9.95 -2.40
CA PHE A 213 -0.79 -11.25 -2.40
C PHE A 213 -1.44 -11.46 -1.02
N THR A 214 -2.61 -12.09 -0.88
CA THR A 214 -3.33 -12.10 0.44
C THR A 214 -3.86 -13.44 0.93
N SER A 215 -3.68 -14.55 0.21
CA SER A 215 -4.15 -15.88 0.65
C SER A 215 -2.98 -16.70 1.22
N GLU A 216 -3.23 -17.72 2.04
CA GLU A 216 -2.21 -18.66 2.55
C GLU A 216 -2.21 -20.00 1.76
N TYR A 217 -3.20 -20.22 0.90
CA TYR A 217 -3.46 -21.52 0.24
C TYR A 217 -3.27 -21.52 -1.28
N CYS A 218 -2.56 -20.52 -1.83
CA CYS A 218 -2.51 -20.30 -3.29
C CYS A 218 -1.08 -20.30 -3.81
N GLY A 219 -0.85 -20.93 -4.96
CA GLY A 219 0.39 -20.79 -5.72
C GLY A 219 0.43 -19.43 -6.39
N GLY A 220 1.22 -18.49 -5.86
CA GLY A 220 1.48 -17.22 -6.53
C GLY A 220 2.03 -17.40 -7.97
N PRO A 221 2.14 -16.33 -8.77
CA PRO A 221 2.63 -16.42 -10.15
C PRO A 221 4.01 -17.02 -10.26
N ASP A 222 4.15 -17.99 -11.17
CA ASP A 222 5.43 -18.61 -11.51
C ASP A 222 6.48 -17.57 -11.92
N ARG A 223 6.03 -16.41 -12.45
CA ARG A 223 6.90 -15.34 -12.93
C ARG A 223 6.22 -13.96 -12.92
N LEU A 224 6.93 -12.98 -12.38
CA LEU A 224 6.59 -11.56 -12.42
C LEU A 224 7.63 -10.83 -13.27
N GLU A 225 7.19 -10.16 -14.34
CA GLU A 225 8.06 -9.33 -15.17
C GLU A 225 7.68 -7.86 -15.08
N ILE A 226 8.64 -7.01 -14.69
CA ILE A 226 8.43 -5.57 -14.50
C ILE A 226 9.34 -4.81 -15.45
N ASN A 227 8.77 -4.15 -16.45
CA ASN A 227 9.47 -3.34 -17.44
C ASN A 227 8.92 -1.91 -17.45
N THR A 228 9.25 -1.16 -16.40
CA THR A 228 8.75 0.20 -16.16
C THR A 228 9.91 1.17 -15.88
N PRO A 229 10.57 1.75 -16.91
CA PRO A 229 11.80 2.53 -16.72
C PRO A 229 11.61 3.84 -15.94
N ALA A 230 10.38 4.39 -15.92
CA ALA A 230 10.01 5.57 -15.16
C ALA A 230 9.59 5.27 -13.70
N LEU A 231 9.69 4.01 -13.27
CA LEU A 231 9.29 3.60 -11.93
C LEU A 231 10.17 4.29 -10.88
N GLU A 232 9.53 5.00 -9.97
CA GLU A 232 10.11 5.79 -8.89
C GLU A 232 9.99 5.06 -7.55
N TYR A 233 8.84 4.40 -7.33
CA TYR A 233 8.48 3.66 -6.12
C TYR A 233 7.92 2.27 -6.45
N ILE A 234 8.35 1.26 -5.69
CA ILE A 234 7.81 -0.10 -5.78
C ILE A 234 7.48 -0.67 -4.39
N GLU A 235 6.30 -1.27 -4.24
CA GLU A 235 5.95 -2.08 -3.06
C GLU A 235 5.53 -3.48 -3.53
N ILE A 236 6.20 -4.53 -3.02
CA ILE A 236 5.88 -5.93 -3.30
C ILE A 236 5.72 -6.68 -1.99
N ASN A 237 4.52 -7.20 -1.74
CA ASN A 237 4.24 -8.07 -0.60
C ASN A 237 3.95 -9.47 -1.12
N ASP A 238 4.99 -10.30 -1.18
CA ASP A 238 4.94 -11.68 -1.64
C ASP A 238 5.05 -12.64 -0.46
N TYR A 239 3.91 -13.20 -0.06
CA TYR A 239 3.83 -14.13 1.05
C TYR A 239 4.20 -15.57 0.68
N PHE A 240 4.60 -15.84 -0.56
CA PHE A 240 4.78 -17.21 -1.07
C PHE A 240 6.19 -17.51 -1.58
N LEU A 241 6.99 -16.50 -1.89
CA LEU A 241 8.37 -16.60 -2.38
C LEU A 241 8.61 -17.55 -3.59
N ASN A 242 7.53 -17.99 -4.25
CA ASN A 242 7.55 -18.79 -5.47
C ASN A 242 7.74 -17.91 -6.72
N ILE A 243 7.60 -16.59 -6.58
CA ILE A 243 7.59 -15.68 -7.71
C ILE A 243 9.02 -15.44 -8.19
N LYS A 244 9.29 -15.83 -9.43
CA LYS A 244 10.50 -15.41 -10.13
C LYS A 244 10.32 -13.96 -10.57
N ILE A 245 10.73 -13.04 -9.71
CA ILE A 245 10.75 -11.61 -10.02
C ILE A 245 11.87 -11.36 -11.02
N LYS A 246 11.51 -10.81 -12.18
CA LYS A 246 12.43 -10.33 -13.20
C LYS A 246 12.10 -8.89 -13.52
N CYS A 247 12.90 -8.00 -12.98
CA CYS A 247 12.84 -6.59 -13.34
C CYS A 247 13.71 -6.33 -14.57
N GLY A 248 13.23 -5.47 -15.46
CA GLY A 248 14.05 -4.79 -16.44
C GLY A 248 14.96 -3.73 -15.79
N VAL A 249 15.51 -2.83 -16.60
CA VAL A 249 16.37 -1.76 -16.08
C VAL A 249 15.50 -0.66 -15.43
N LEU A 250 15.47 -0.64 -14.09
CA LEU A 250 14.72 0.33 -13.29
C LEU A 250 15.59 1.56 -12.98
N THR A 251 15.89 2.37 -13.99
CA THR A 251 16.83 3.51 -13.86
C THR A 251 16.35 4.64 -12.94
N SER A 252 15.04 4.82 -12.79
CA SER A 252 14.45 5.93 -12.03
C SER A 252 14.09 5.54 -10.59
N LEU A 253 14.25 4.25 -10.24
CA LEU A 253 13.77 3.72 -8.97
C LEU A 253 14.64 4.22 -7.83
N PHE A 254 14.01 4.95 -6.89
CA PHE A 254 14.70 5.49 -5.72
C PHE A 254 14.21 4.88 -4.41
N GLU A 255 12.99 4.33 -4.37
CA GLU A 255 12.41 3.72 -3.16
C GLU A 255 11.78 2.36 -3.46
N ALA A 256 12.07 1.38 -2.61
CA ALA A 256 11.51 0.04 -2.70
C ALA A 256 11.10 -0.49 -1.33
N ASN A 257 9.91 -1.06 -1.24
CA ASN A 257 9.41 -1.78 -0.08
C ASN A 257 9.10 -3.23 -0.48
N ILE A 258 9.78 -4.18 0.14
CA ILE A 258 9.70 -5.59 -0.24
C ILE A 258 9.42 -6.42 1.02
N THR A 259 8.26 -7.05 1.08
CA THR A 259 7.90 -8.00 2.13
C THR A 259 7.86 -9.41 1.55
N LEU A 260 8.63 -10.32 2.15
CA LEU A 260 8.79 -11.69 1.69
C LEU A 260 8.53 -12.65 2.86
N GLN A 261 7.68 -13.65 2.65
CA GLN A 261 7.45 -14.71 3.64
C GLN A 261 7.71 -16.08 3.04
N ASN A 262 8.41 -16.93 3.80
CA ASN A 262 8.92 -18.21 3.34
C ASN A 262 8.44 -19.37 4.21
N ASP A 263 7.66 -20.28 3.63
CA ASP A 263 7.33 -21.56 4.27
C ASP A 263 8.19 -22.74 3.77
N GLY A 264 9.25 -22.49 2.96
CA GLY A 264 10.05 -23.59 2.39
C GLY A 264 11.44 -23.28 1.80
N GLN A 265 12.06 -24.27 1.17
CA GLN A 265 13.52 -24.34 0.94
C GLN A 265 14.06 -23.57 -0.30
N LEU A 266 13.25 -22.80 -1.03
CA LEU A 266 13.56 -22.36 -2.41
C LEU A 266 13.95 -20.88 -2.61
N CYS A 267 14.25 -20.12 -1.55
CA CYS A 267 14.17 -18.65 -1.59
C CYS A 267 15.43 -17.86 -2.02
N PHE A 268 16.67 -18.29 -1.73
CA PHE A 268 17.84 -17.39 -1.84
C PHE A 268 18.08 -16.82 -3.25
N GLN A 269 17.92 -17.65 -4.29
CA GLN A 269 18.21 -17.23 -5.66
C GLN A 269 17.21 -16.18 -6.18
N SER A 270 15.94 -16.30 -5.79
CA SER A 270 14.89 -15.34 -6.17
C SER A 270 15.07 -14.02 -5.42
N LEU A 271 15.35 -14.09 -4.10
CA LEU A 271 15.71 -12.92 -3.30
C LEU A 271 16.90 -12.18 -3.90
N ARG A 272 17.98 -12.91 -4.21
CA ARG A 272 19.19 -12.32 -4.81
C ARG A 272 18.88 -11.63 -6.14
N LYS A 273 18.15 -12.27 -7.05
CA LYS A 273 17.78 -11.67 -8.33
C LYS A 273 16.93 -10.41 -8.16
N CYS A 274 16.01 -10.43 -7.19
CA CYS A 274 15.22 -9.27 -6.83
C CYS A 274 16.14 -8.13 -6.36
N LEU A 275 17.00 -8.39 -5.38
CA LEU A 275 17.91 -7.39 -4.82
C LEU A 275 18.93 -6.87 -5.85
N ASP A 276 19.40 -7.74 -6.76
CA ASP A 276 20.27 -7.34 -7.87
C ASP A 276 19.60 -6.27 -8.76
N SER A 277 18.29 -6.38 -8.96
CA SER A 277 17.54 -5.40 -9.74
C SER A 277 17.27 -4.09 -9.01
N LEU A 278 17.33 -4.10 -7.67
CA LEU A 278 17.09 -2.95 -6.81
C LEU A 278 18.39 -2.22 -6.41
N CYS A 279 19.54 -2.58 -6.98
CA CYS A 279 20.86 -2.09 -6.55
C CYS A 279 21.08 -0.56 -6.63
N ASN A 280 20.19 0.19 -7.29
CA ASN A 280 20.30 1.64 -7.47
C ASN A 280 19.38 2.45 -6.53
N VAL A 281 18.54 1.80 -5.71
CA VAL A 281 17.62 2.50 -4.80
C VAL A 281 18.37 3.29 -3.73
N LYS A 282 17.72 4.33 -3.22
CA LYS A 282 18.20 5.19 -2.14
C LYS A 282 17.58 4.80 -0.79
N TYR A 283 16.31 4.38 -0.82
CA TYR A 283 15.53 3.92 0.33
C TYR A 283 15.07 2.49 0.08
N LEU A 284 15.39 1.58 0.98
CA LEU A 284 14.95 0.18 0.92
C LEU A 284 14.32 -0.20 2.25
N THR A 285 13.07 -0.65 2.21
CA THR A 285 12.42 -1.38 3.29
C THR A 285 12.33 -2.85 2.88
N LEU A 286 12.82 -3.74 3.75
CA LEU A 286 12.86 -5.16 3.50
C LEU A 286 12.38 -5.93 4.73
N ASP A 287 11.28 -6.65 4.56
CA ASP A 287 10.73 -7.54 5.59
C ASP A 287 10.98 -9.00 5.20
N LEU A 288 11.85 -9.64 5.98
CA LEU A 288 12.25 -11.04 5.93
C LEU A 288 11.91 -11.77 7.26
N SER A 289 10.99 -11.23 8.06
CA SER A 289 10.62 -11.77 9.38
C SER A 289 10.25 -13.26 9.37
N ARG A 290 9.70 -13.74 8.26
CA ARG A 290 9.31 -15.15 8.05
C ARG A 290 10.27 -15.91 7.12
N CYS A 291 11.55 -15.54 7.07
CA CYS A 291 12.55 -16.22 6.26
C CYS A 291 13.54 -17.04 7.13
N VAL A 292 13.34 -18.35 7.24
CA VAL A 292 14.03 -19.20 8.25
C VAL A 292 15.37 -19.82 7.77
N GLU A 293 15.52 -20.21 6.49
CA GLU A 293 16.67 -21.05 6.03
C GLU A 293 17.53 -20.44 4.90
N ILE A 294 17.73 -19.12 4.89
CA ILE A 294 18.46 -18.47 3.77
C ILE A 294 20.00 -18.59 3.94
N ILE A 295 20.50 -19.02 5.10
CA ILE A 295 21.88 -18.71 5.50
C ILE A 295 22.90 -19.81 5.25
N ASP A 296 22.53 -21.08 5.35
CA ASP A 296 23.49 -22.18 5.25
C ASP A 296 23.64 -22.76 3.83
N SER A 297 22.78 -22.39 2.89
CA SER A 297 22.72 -23.03 1.56
C SER A 297 23.55 -22.36 0.46
N VAL A 298 24.31 -21.29 0.71
CA VAL A 298 25.08 -20.61 -0.36
C VAL A 298 26.53 -20.24 0.04
N PRO A 299 27.56 -20.87 -0.58
CA PRO A 299 28.97 -20.54 -0.39
C PRO A 299 29.43 -19.25 -1.11
N SER A 300 28.59 -18.58 -1.89
CA SER A 300 29.00 -17.45 -2.72
C SER A 300 28.70 -16.09 -2.06
N PRO A 301 29.66 -15.14 -2.06
CA PRO A 301 29.41 -13.75 -1.65
C PRO A 301 28.28 -13.12 -2.45
N TRP A 302 27.57 -12.19 -1.83
CA TRP A 302 26.71 -11.25 -2.54
C TRP A 302 27.59 -10.47 -3.52
N THR A 303 27.36 -10.62 -4.82
CA THR A 303 28.18 -9.95 -5.84
C THR A 303 27.76 -8.52 -6.11
N THR A 304 26.56 -8.16 -5.66
CA THR A 304 25.92 -6.89 -6.00
C THR A 304 25.92 -5.99 -4.77
N SER A 305 26.52 -4.82 -4.92
CA SER A 305 26.51 -3.76 -3.91
C SER A 305 25.44 -2.72 -4.27
N PHE A 306 24.74 -2.23 -3.24
CA PHE A 306 23.86 -1.09 -3.36
C PHE A 306 24.69 0.18 -3.51
N ARG A 307 24.61 0.81 -4.69
CA ARG A 307 25.45 1.96 -5.03
C ARG A 307 24.99 3.24 -4.35
N ASN A 308 23.68 3.40 -4.17
CA ASN A 308 23.07 4.67 -3.74
C ASN A 308 22.28 4.55 -2.43
N LEU A 309 22.27 3.38 -1.79
CA LEU A 309 21.43 3.13 -0.63
C LEU A 309 21.94 3.93 0.57
N THR A 310 21.14 4.91 0.99
CA THR A 310 21.42 5.76 2.16
C THR A 310 20.58 5.38 3.36
N GLN A 311 19.43 4.73 3.16
CA GLN A 311 18.56 4.29 4.24
C GLN A 311 18.05 2.87 3.99
N LEU A 312 18.24 2.03 5.00
CA LEU A 312 17.78 0.64 5.03
C LEU A 312 16.88 0.45 6.24
N GLU A 313 15.66 0.00 6.01
CA GLU A 313 14.79 -0.57 7.03
C GLU A 313 14.73 -2.09 6.82
N LEU A 314 15.14 -2.84 7.84
CA LEU A 314 15.25 -4.30 7.78
C LEU A 314 14.48 -4.91 8.95
N ILE A 315 13.46 -5.70 8.63
CA ILE A 315 12.71 -6.52 9.59
C ILE A 315 13.13 -7.96 9.32
N ALA A 316 14.01 -8.52 10.15
CA ALA A 316 14.59 -9.84 9.91
C ALA A 316 15.23 -10.40 11.18
N ASP A 317 15.70 -11.65 11.12
CA ASP A 317 16.64 -12.15 12.12
C ASP A 317 18.01 -11.44 12.00
N CYS A 318 18.66 -11.20 13.14
CA CYS A 318 19.96 -10.55 13.27
C CYS A 318 21.06 -11.17 12.39
N CYS A 319 20.93 -12.45 12.02
CA CYS A 319 21.86 -13.15 11.14
C CYS A 319 21.94 -12.55 9.71
N PHE A 320 20.91 -11.82 9.26
CA PHE A 320 20.90 -11.13 7.97
C PHE A 320 21.66 -9.80 7.99
N LEU A 321 21.67 -9.12 9.14
CA LEU A 321 22.17 -7.75 9.26
C LEU A 321 23.63 -7.58 8.77
N PRO A 322 24.61 -8.44 9.12
CA PRO A 322 25.98 -8.31 8.61
C PRO A 322 26.07 -8.33 7.08
N LYS A 323 25.26 -9.17 6.42
CA LYS A 323 25.25 -9.31 4.95
C LYS A 323 24.78 -8.02 4.27
N PHE A 324 23.75 -7.37 4.81
CA PHE A 324 23.25 -6.11 4.28
C PHE A 324 24.19 -4.93 4.52
N LEU A 325 24.86 -4.91 5.68
CA LEU A 325 25.89 -3.89 5.95
C LEU A 325 27.07 -3.99 4.98
N GLU A 326 27.49 -5.21 4.60
CA GLU A 326 28.58 -5.45 3.65
C GLU A 326 28.30 -4.95 2.23
N ILE A 327 27.04 -4.95 1.80
CA ILE A 327 26.66 -4.58 0.43
C ILE A 327 26.23 -3.11 0.30
N ALA A 328 26.01 -2.41 1.42
CA ALA A 328 25.48 -1.05 1.47
C ALA A 328 26.55 -0.03 1.92
N ASP A 329 27.58 0.20 1.10
CA ASP A 329 28.75 1.04 1.45
C ASP A 329 28.40 2.48 1.88
N ASN A 330 27.33 3.05 1.32
CA ASN A 330 26.89 4.44 1.51
C ASN A 330 25.74 4.60 2.52
N LEU A 331 25.46 3.57 3.32
CA LEU A 331 24.35 3.59 4.27
C LEU A 331 24.56 4.63 5.38
N GLU A 332 23.60 5.54 5.52
CA GLU A 332 23.58 6.61 6.53
C GLU A 332 22.60 6.34 7.67
N ILE A 333 21.47 5.69 7.36
CA ILE A 333 20.39 5.40 8.31
C ILE A 333 20.07 3.91 8.26
N LEU A 334 20.18 3.23 9.40
CA LEU A 334 19.72 1.86 9.58
C LEU A 334 18.51 1.85 10.52
N ILE A 335 17.40 1.26 10.09
CA ILE A 335 16.27 0.91 10.94
C ILE A 335 16.22 -0.61 10.96
N PHE A 336 16.28 -1.21 12.15
CA PHE A 336 16.33 -2.66 12.31
C PHE A 336 15.32 -3.13 13.35
N THR A 337 14.50 -4.10 12.97
CA THR A 337 13.53 -4.76 13.85
C THR A 337 13.86 -6.24 13.88
N GLU A 338 14.28 -6.74 15.04
CA GLU A 338 14.55 -8.18 15.23
C GLU A 338 13.22 -8.94 15.28
N GLN A 339 12.95 -9.76 14.28
CA GLN A 339 11.81 -10.68 14.29
C GLN A 339 12.26 -12.10 13.98
N ARG A 340 11.75 -13.05 14.76
CA ARG A 340 11.98 -14.49 14.61
C ARG A 340 10.64 -15.21 14.51
N TYR A 341 10.53 -16.12 13.55
CA TYR A 341 9.33 -16.92 13.34
C TYR A 341 9.27 -18.16 14.26
N ASP A 342 10.43 -18.79 14.54
CA ASP A 342 10.53 -19.95 15.42
C ASP A 342 11.48 -19.68 16.61
N GLU A 343 11.06 -20.10 17.81
CA GLU A 343 11.83 -20.02 19.06
C GLU A 343 12.88 -21.14 19.20
N GLU A 344 12.91 -22.10 18.26
CA GLU A 344 13.90 -23.18 18.28
C GLU A 344 15.30 -22.67 17.87
N GLU A 345 16.34 -23.28 18.44
CA GLU A 345 17.73 -22.83 18.51
C GLU A 345 18.43 -22.57 17.15
N ILE A 346 17.99 -21.56 16.41
CA ILE A 346 18.76 -21.02 15.29
C ILE A 346 20.00 -20.35 15.87
N GLU A 347 21.14 -20.63 15.23
CA GLU A 347 22.41 -20.00 15.48
C GLU A 347 22.27 -18.47 15.32
N GLY A 348 21.98 -17.75 16.40
CA GLY A 348 21.76 -16.30 16.36
C GLY A 348 23.01 -15.49 15.98
N TRP A 349 23.14 -14.24 16.43
CA TRP A 349 24.20 -13.34 15.96
C TRP A 349 25.59 -14.00 15.93
N LYS A 350 26.13 -14.16 14.72
CA LYS A 350 27.47 -14.68 14.48
C LYS A 350 28.35 -13.56 13.97
N GLU A 351 29.09 -12.94 14.90
CA GLU A 351 30.19 -12.04 14.53
C GLU A 351 31.20 -12.87 13.72
N THR A 352 31.31 -12.61 12.42
CA THR A 352 32.20 -13.37 11.55
C THR A 352 33.64 -12.90 11.79
N PRO A 353 34.51 -13.70 12.47
CA PRO A 353 35.78 -13.19 13.00
C PRO A 353 36.81 -12.78 11.93
N GLN A 354 36.55 -13.16 10.67
CA GLN A 354 37.47 -13.01 9.55
C GLN A 354 37.04 -11.92 8.55
N ARG A 355 35.89 -11.25 8.76
CA ARG A 355 35.38 -10.25 7.81
C ARG A 355 35.76 -8.84 8.23
N LYS A 356 36.23 -8.06 7.26
CA LYS A 356 36.56 -6.65 7.44
C LYS A 356 35.30 -5.88 7.84
N VAL A 357 35.43 -4.95 8.78
CA VAL A 357 34.33 -4.05 9.18
C VAL A 357 33.71 -3.40 7.93
N PRO A 358 32.39 -3.50 7.72
CA PRO A 358 31.70 -2.86 6.62
C PRO A 358 32.01 -1.36 6.52
N ARG A 359 32.19 -0.86 5.29
CA ARG A 359 32.59 0.54 5.07
C ARG A 359 31.57 1.52 5.62
N CYS A 360 30.28 1.23 5.49
CA CYS A 360 29.20 2.07 6.01
C CYS A 360 29.36 2.38 7.49
N LEU A 361 29.66 1.38 8.33
CA LEU A 361 29.90 1.57 9.77
C LEU A 361 31.05 2.55 10.01
N SER A 362 32.14 2.43 9.25
CA SER A 362 33.30 3.28 9.46
C SER A 362 33.16 4.71 8.92
N SER A 363 32.30 4.95 7.93
CA SER A 363 32.37 6.19 7.13
C SER A 363 31.06 6.94 6.88
N HIS A 364 29.90 6.28 6.94
CA HIS A 364 28.63 6.91 6.53
C HIS A 364 27.49 6.76 7.55
N LEU A 365 27.47 5.70 8.36
CA LEU A 365 26.33 5.37 9.22
C LEU A 365 26.21 6.35 10.40
N ARG A 366 25.21 7.24 10.34
CA ARG A 366 24.98 8.33 11.29
C ARG A 366 23.84 8.05 12.26
N ILE A 367 22.80 7.34 11.81
CA ILE A 367 21.62 7.05 12.62
C ILE A 367 21.34 5.55 12.60
N ILE A 368 21.15 4.97 13.78
CA ILE A 368 20.65 3.61 13.95
C ILE A 368 19.37 3.68 14.77
N LYS A 369 18.30 3.05 14.30
CA LYS A 369 17.06 2.83 15.05
C LYS A 369 16.85 1.34 15.22
N LEU A 370 16.76 0.90 16.46
CA LEU A 370 16.54 -0.49 16.81
C LEU A 370 15.15 -0.59 17.44
N LEU A 371 14.30 -1.42 16.84
CA LEU A 371 12.92 -1.59 17.24
C LEU A 371 12.70 -2.98 17.82
N ASP A 372 11.72 -3.11 18.73
CA ASP A 372 11.33 -4.36 19.39
C ASP A 372 12.47 -5.08 20.13
N ILE A 373 13.35 -4.34 20.83
CA ILE A 373 14.45 -4.95 21.59
C ILE A 373 13.91 -5.65 22.85
N LYS A 374 14.24 -6.94 22.98
CA LYS A 374 13.77 -7.85 24.05
C LYS A 374 14.79 -8.05 25.16
N GLY A 375 16.05 -7.63 24.96
CA GLY A 375 17.14 -7.83 25.90
C GLY A 375 17.69 -9.26 25.92
N ASN A 376 17.53 -9.99 24.81
CA ASN A 376 18.11 -11.31 24.66
C ASN A 376 19.64 -11.22 24.42
N LYS A 377 20.34 -12.36 24.40
CA LYS A 377 21.79 -12.40 24.19
C LYS A 377 22.21 -11.76 22.86
N HIS A 378 21.46 -12.02 21.79
CA HIS A 378 21.78 -11.56 20.44
C HIS A 378 21.58 -10.06 20.28
N ASP A 379 20.55 -9.49 20.92
CA ASP A 379 20.33 -8.04 21.01
C ASP A 379 21.60 -7.36 21.50
N PHE A 380 22.14 -7.82 22.63
CA PHE A 380 23.37 -7.25 23.17
C PHE A 380 24.58 -7.46 22.26
N GLU A 381 24.69 -8.60 21.58
CA GLU A 381 25.82 -8.91 20.71
C GLU A 381 25.88 -7.99 19.49
N PHE A 382 24.78 -7.84 18.75
CA PHE A 382 24.75 -6.97 17.57
C PHE A 382 24.79 -5.49 17.96
N ILE A 383 24.12 -5.08 19.05
CA ILE A 383 24.18 -3.69 19.55
C ILE A 383 25.63 -3.33 19.90
N ARG A 384 26.32 -4.22 20.63
CA ARG A 384 27.72 -4.02 20.98
C ARG A 384 28.61 -3.93 19.75
N TYR A 385 28.37 -4.77 18.75
CA TYR A 385 29.10 -4.73 17.49
C TYR A 385 28.89 -3.40 16.74
N LEU A 386 27.63 -2.95 16.60
CA LEU A 386 27.30 -1.70 15.92
C LEU A 386 27.92 -0.50 16.63
N LEU A 387 27.74 -0.38 17.96
CA LEU A 387 28.30 0.72 18.74
C LEU A 387 29.83 0.77 18.65
N ARG A 388 30.50 -0.38 18.74
CA ARG A 388 31.96 -0.46 18.69
C ARG A 388 32.52 -0.06 17.32
N ASN A 389 31.86 -0.47 16.23
CA ASN A 389 32.39 -0.34 14.88
C ASN A 389 31.91 0.91 14.15
N ALA A 390 30.76 1.48 14.52
CA ALA A 390 30.23 2.68 13.87
C ALA A 390 31.00 3.95 14.30
N GLN A 391 31.91 4.43 13.46
CA GLN A 391 32.86 5.49 13.82
C GLN A 391 32.31 6.92 13.66
N VAL A 392 31.29 7.09 12.81
CA VAL A 392 30.66 8.39 12.53
C VAL A 392 29.22 8.48 13.08
N LEU A 393 28.82 7.51 13.91
CA LEU A 393 27.49 7.42 14.47
C LEU A 393 27.17 8.65 15.34
N GLU A 394 26.06 9.31 15.07
CA GLU A 394 25.56 10.46 15.82
C GLU A 394 24.48 10.02 16.82
N MET A 395 23.58 9.13 16.40
CA MET A 395 22.45 8.72 17.22
C MET A 395 22.15 7.22 17.08
N MET A 396 21.95 6.55 18.21
CA MET A 396 21.34 5.22 18.30
C MET A 396 20.06 5.32 19.12
N GLU A 397 18.92 5.10 18.48
CA GLU A 397 17.60 5.07 19.11
C GLU A 397 17.21 3.62 19.35
N ILE A 398 16.81 3.30 20.58
CA ILE A 398 16.43 1.94 20.99
C ILE A 398 15.01 1.97 21.53
N ALA A 399 14.10 1.29 20.83
CA ALA A 399 12.73 1.07 21.27
C ALA A 399 12.60 -0.33 21.88
N TYR A 400 12.05 -0.38 23.09
CA TYR A 400 11.80 -1.63 23.80
C TYR A 400 10.61 -2.39 23.23
N ALA A 401 10.66 -3.72 23.33
CA ALA A 401 9.47 -4.56 23.16
C ALA A 401 8.38 -4.18 24.19
N GLU A 402 7.12 -4.18 23.77
CA GLU A 402 5.98 -3.78 24.61
C GLU A 402 5.82 -4.66 25.87
N ALA A 403 6.25 -5.92 25.80
CA ALA A 403 6.09 -6.90 26.87
C ALA A 403 7.06 -6.71 28.05
N LEU A 404 8.06 -5.82 27.94
CA LEU A 404 9.10 -5.66 28.96
C LEU A 404 8.63 -4.87 30.18
N THR A 405 8.94 -5.39 31.37
CA THR A 405 8.77 -4.69 32.64
C THR A 405 9.77 -3.52 32.77
N LEU A 406 9.46 -2.55 33.65
CA LEU A 406 10.38 -1.43 33.93
C LEU A 406 11.75 -1.89 34.42
N GLU A 407 11.81 -2.96 35.22
CA GLU A 407 13.07 -3.51 35.73
C GLU A 407 13.94 -4.09 34.60
N GLU A 408 13.33 -4.80 33.66
CA GLU A 408 14.02 -5.31 32.48
C GLU A 408 14.52 -4.18 31.57
N LYS A 409 13.70 -3.16 31.34
CA LYS A 409 14.10 -1.96 30.57
C LYS A 409 15.32 -1.27 31.18
N VAL A 410 15.36 -1.13 32.51
CA VAL A 410 16.51 -0.56 33.24
C VAL A 410 17.76 -1.44 33.11
N ASN A 411 17.63 -2.76 33.26
CA ASN A 411 18.75 -3.69 33.12
C ASN A 411 19.36 -3.65 31.70
N ILE A 412 18.52 -3.60 30.67
CA ILE A 412 18.95 -3.45 29.27
C ILE A 412 19.72 -2.13 29.09
N LEU A 413 19.18 -1.02 29.61
CA LEU A 413 19.81 0.29 29.55
C LEU A 413 21.18 0.29 30.24
N GLU A 414 21.27 -0.24 31.47
CA GLU A 414 22.53 -0.33 32.21
C GLU A 414 23.58 -1.13 31.44
N LYS A 415 23.21 -2.27 30.87
CA LYS A 415 24.14 -3.10 30.08
C LYS A 415 24.64 -2.38 28.84
N ILE A 416 23.74 -1.81 28.04
CA ILE A 416 24.10 -1.12 26.79
C ILE A 416 24.93 0.14 27.06
N SER A 417 24.63 0.85 28.16
CA SER A 417 25.39 2.06 28.55
C SER A 417 26.89 1.81 28.78
N ARG A 418 27.27 0.57 29.14
CA ARG A 418 28.66 0.15 29.39
C ARG A 418 29.41 -0.26 28.13
N PHE A 419 28.74 -0.33 26.97
CA PHE A 419 29.40 -0.74 25.73
C PHE A 419 30.34 0.34 25.21
N GLN A 420 31.48 -0.10 24.68
CA GLN A 420 32.44 0.79 24.03
C GLN A 420 31.84 1.35 22.74
N ARG A 421 32.07 2.64 22.52
CA ARG A 421 31.60 3.37 21.35
C ARG A 421 32.78 3.68 20.44
N GLY A 422 32.62 3.43 19.14
CA GLY A 422 33.58 3.87 18.12
C GLY A 422 33.49 5.38 17.88
N SER A 423 32.27 5.92 17.84
CA SER A 423 32.02 7.36 17.73
C SER A 423 31.92 8.04 19.09
N ASN A 424 32.73 9.09 19.28
CA ASN A 424 32.65 9.96 20.46
C ASN A 424 31.41 10.88 20.45
N LYS A 425 30.74 11.02 19.31
CA LYS A 425 29.53 11.85 19.15
C LYS A 425 28.24 11.06 19.33
N CYS A 426 28.33 9.74 19.43
CA CYS A 426 27.15 8.89 19.47
C CYS A 426 26.38 9.11 20.78
N GLU A 427 25.14 9.57 20.64
CA GLU A 427 24.13 9.58 21.71
C GLU A 427 23.28 8.31 21.60
N VAL A 428 23.00 7.67 22.74
CA VAL A 428 22.11 6.51 22.81
C VAL A 428 20.85 6.95 23.53
N ALA A 429 19.72 6.93 22.81
CA ALA A 429 18.42 7.32 23.32
C ALA A 429 17.51 6.09 23.42
N PHE A 430 16.78 5.98 24.52
CA PHE A 430 15.76 4.95 24.71
C PHE A 430 14.39 5.58 24.59
N VAL A 431 13.53 4.98 23.77
CA VAL A 431 12.18 5.50 23.47
C VAL A 431 11.14 4.42 23.75
N ASP A 432 9.98 4.84 24.23
CA ASP A 432 8.79 3.98 24.20
C ASP A 432 8.16 4.08 22.79
N VAL A 433 7.72 2.95 22.25
CA VAL A 433 7.11 2.87 20.91
C VAL A 433 5.93 3.85 20.83
N LYS A 434 6.05 4.91 20.02
CA LYS A 434 4.90 5.73 19.65
C LYS A 434 4.14 5.00 18.56
N VAL A 435 2.95 4.52 18.89
CA VAL A 435 1.95 4.08 17.91
C VAL A 435 1.68 5.27 16.97
N THR A 436 2.08 5.15 15.71
CA THR A 436 1.67 6.05 14.62
C THR A 436 0.83 5.30 13.62
#